data_AF-A0A7C2EA37-F1
#
_entry.id   AF-A0A7C2EA37-F1
#
_cell.length_a   1.000
_cell.length_b   1.000
_cell.length_c   1.000
_cell.angle_alpha   90.00
_cell.angle_beta   90.00
_cell.angle_gamma   90.00
#
_symmetry.space_group_name_H-M   'P 1'
#
loop_
_entity.id
_entity.type
_entity.pdbx_description
1 polymer ?
#
loop_
_entity_poly.entity_id
_entity_poly.type
_entity_poly.pdbx_seq_one_letter_code
_entity_poly.pdbx_strand_id
1 'polypeptide(L)'
;WHYAVVVGYDLERGQLLLRSGPMRRQVMTLRTFGHTWQRSQYWAFVALPPGRLPASVTEQDATRALVAFERNAKPATAVTAYRAARQRWPHNTTLAMGLGNALYASGDLPAAAQVFRDTAATHQLAAAYNNLARILLQQGHTTEARQAAEGGLALAGPLRATLLDTLRDIEQAATPQSGS
;
A
#
# COMPACT_ATOMS: atom_id res chain seq x y z
N TRP A 1 28.63 -10.93 8.83
CA TRP A 1 27.27 -10.84 9.39
C TRP A 1 26.71 -12.25 9.56
N HIS A 2 26.24 -12.60 10.75
CA HIS A 2 25.52 -13.85 11.01
C HIS A 2 24.12 -13.49 11.48
N TYR A 3 23.11 -14.00 10.78
CA TYR A 3 21.72 -13.92 11.20
C TYR A 3 21.28 -15.30 11.69
N ALA A 4 20.40 -15.32 12.68
CA ALA A 4 19.74 -16.53 13.13
C ALA A 4 18.23 -16.35 12.93
N VAL A 5 17.58 -17.36 12.36
CA VAL A 5 16.14 -17.32 12.12
C VAL A 5 15.46 -18.05 13.27
N VAL A 6 14.69 -17.32 14.08
CA VAL A 6 13.78 -17.94 15.06
C VAL A 6 12.63 -18.59 14.29
N VAL A 7 12.46 -19.89 14.45
CA VAL A 7 11.41 -20.68 13.78
C VAL A 7 10.41 -21.30 14.75
N GLY A 8 10.61 -21.14 16.06
CA GLY A 8 9.69 -21.60 17.09
C GLY A 8 10.13 -21.17 18.48
N TYR A 9 9.23 -21.32 19.45
CA TYR A 9 9.48 -21.01 20.85
C TYR A 9 8.64 -21.91 21.76
N ASP A 10 9.12 -22.12 22.98
CA ASP A 10 8.40 -22.74 24.10
C ASP A 10 8.57 -21.78 25.30
N LEU A 11 7.51 -21.02 25.62
CA LEU A 11 7.58 -20.01 26.68
C LEU A 11 7.57 -20.64 28.07
N GLU A 12 6.93 -21.79 28.26
CA GLU A 12 6.91 -22.51 29.54
C GLU A 12 8.31 -22.98 29.91
N ARG A 13 9.06 -23.49 28.93
CA ARG A 13 10.45 -23.93 29.11
C ARG A 13 11.48 -22.82 28.90
N GLY A 14 11.03 -21.64 28.47
CA GLY A 14 11.89 -20.50 28.17
C GLY A 14 12.92 -20.78 27.08
N GLN A 15 12.52 -21.44 25.99
CA GLN A 15 13.39 -21.88 24.90
C GLN A 15 12.96 -21.32 23.55
N LEU A 16 13.96 -21.08 22.69
CA LEU A 16 13.80 -20.70 21.29
C LEU A 16 14.38 -21.79 20.40
N LEU A 17 13.69 -22.02 19.28
CA LEU A 17 14.19 -22.85 18.20
C LEU A 17 14.70 -21.98 17.06
N LEU A 18 15.96 -22.16 16.71
CA LEU A 18 16.67 -21.37 15.71
C LEU A 18 17.15 -22.24 14.55
N ARG A 19 17.29 -21.59 13.39
CA ARG A 19 18.05 -22.07 12.24
C ARG A 19 19.19 -21.09 11.94
N SER A 20 20.42 -21.59 11.88
CA SER A 20 21.59 -20.82 11.45
C SER A 20 22.58 -21.72 10.71
N GLY A 21 23.10 -21.25 9.57
CA GLY A 21 24.08 -22.00 8.77
C GLY A 21 23.66 -23.45 8.46
N PRO A 22 24.56 -24.46 8.60
CA PRO A 22 24.24 -25.87 8.35
C PRO A 22 23.42 -26.52 9.48
N MET A 23 23.22 -25.85 10.62
CA MET A 23 22.50 -26.41 11.76
C MET A 23 20.99 -26.28 11.56
N ARG A 24 20.35 -27.42 11.21
CA ARG A 24 18.92 -27.51 10.90
C ARG A 24 17.99 -27.28 12.11
N ARG A 25 18.51 -27.45 13.34
CA ARG A 25 17.75 -27.28 14.59
C ARG A 25 18.69 -26.92 15.74
N GLN A 26 18.66 -25.68 16.21
CA GLN A 26 19.36 -25.26 17.43
C GLN A 26 18.34 -24.79 18.47
N VAL A 27 18.28 -25.47 19.62
CA VAL A 27 17.47 -25.03 20.76
C VAL A 27 18.37 -24.25 21.71
N MET A 28 17.94 -23.06 22.12
CA MET A 28 18.64 -22.29 23.16
C MET A 28 17.66 -21.64 24.12
N THR A 29 18.12 -21.26 25.31
CA THR A 29 17.27 -20.55 26.27
C THR A 29 17.02 -19.11 25.81
N LEU A 30 15.87 -18.54 26.20
CA LEU A 30 15.54 -17.14 25.99
C LEU A 30 16.61 -16.20 26.57
N ARG A 31 17.18 -16.56 27.73
CA ARG A 31 18.27 -15.81 28.36
C ARG A 31 19.50 -15.76 27.47
N THR A 32 19.98 -16.92 27.00
CA THR A 32 21.17 -16.99 26.14
C THR A 32 20.93 -16.27 24.82
N PHE A 33 19.76 -16.46 24.20
CA PHE A 33 19.38 -15.72 23.00
C PHE A 33 19.38 -14.21 23.25
N GLY A 34 18.78 -13.75 24.35
CA GLY A 34 18.70 -12.33 24.71
C GLY A 34 20.07 -11.67 24.80
N HIS A 35 21.05 -12.32 25.43
CA HIS A 35 22.42 -11.82 25.46
C HIS A 35 23.06 -11.72 24.08
N THR A 36 22.80 -12.68 23.19
CA THR A 36 23.31 -12.61 21.81
C THR A 36 22.61 -11.53 20.97
N TRP A 37 21.32 -11.31 21.20
CA TRP A 37 20.50 -10.34 20.49
C TRP A 37 20.75 -8.89 20.95
N GLN A 38 21.09 -8.71 22.23
CA GLN A 38 21.52 -7.41 22.77
C GLN A 38 22.73 -6.85 22.01
N ARG A 39 23.64 -7.71 21.53
CA ARG A 39 24.81 -7.29 20.74
C ARG A 39 24.43 -6.63 19.41
N SER A 40 23.26 -6.94 18.85
CA SER A 40 22.70 -6.28 17.68
C SER A 40 21.66 -5.20 18.05
N GLN A 41 21.71 -4.69 19.28
CA GLN A 41 20.75 -3.72 19.82
C GLN A 41 19.30 -4.16 19.66
N TYR A 42 19.04 -5.47 19.81
CA TYR A 42 17.73 -6.08 19.63
C TYR A 42 17.09 -5.83 18.24
N TRP A 43 17.90 -5.59 17.21
CA TRP A 43 17.37 -5.50 15.86
C TRP A 43 16.83 -6.85 15.39
N ALA A 44 15.57 -6.89 14.94
CA ALA A 44 14.95 -8.04 14.31
C ALA A 44 13.82 -7.57 13.38
N PHE A 45 13.38 -8.44 12.49
CA PHE A 45 12.17 -8.26 11.71
C PHE A 45 11.41 -9.57 11.62
N VAL A 46 10.10 -9.49 11.38
CA VAL A 46 9.25 -10.66 11.15
C VAL A 46 8.96 -10.75 9.66
N ALA A 47 9.38 -11.84 9.02
CA ALA A 47 9.02 -12.13 7.63
C ALA A 47 7.66 -12.82 7.59
N LEU A 48 6.63 -12.12 7.09
CA LEU A 48 5.28 -12.64 6.92
C LEU A 48 4.90 -12.64 5.44
N PRO A 49 4.02 -13.55 4.99
CA PRO A 49 3.48 -13.48 3.64
C PRO A 49 2.70 -12.17 3.44
N PRO A 50 2.66 -11.63 2.21
CA PRO A 50 1.83 -10.47 1.86
C PRO A 50 0.39 -10.67 2.33
N GLY A 51 -0.20 -9.63 2.93
CA GLY A 51 -1.54 -9.69 3.52
C GLY A 51 -1.58 -10.14 4.98
N ARG A 52 -0.45 -10.53 5.59
CA ARG A 52 -0.36 -10.69 7.05
C ARG A 52 0.50 -9.58 7.65
N LEU A 53 -0.08 -8.89 8.62
CA LEU A 53 0.62 -7.87 9.40
C LEU A 53 1.08 -8.46 10.74
N PRO A 54 2.26 -8.08 11.25
CA PRO A 54 2.66 -8.44 12.60
C PRO A 54 1.62 -7.93 13.62
N ALA A 55 1.31 -8.72 14.63
CA ALA A 55 0.31 -8.35 15.62
C ALA A 55 0.64 -7.02 16.32
N SER A 56 1.92 -6.79 16.62
CA SER A 56 2.44 -5.61 17.30
C SER A 56 2.76 -4.41 16.39
N VAL A 57 2.58 -4.53 15.06
CA VAL A 57 2.94 -3.43 14.17
C VAL A 57 2.00 -2.23 14.36
N THR A 58 2.56 -1.02 14.40
CA THR A 58 1.80 0.23 14.47
C THR A 58 1.30 0.63 13.07
N GLU A 59 0.29 1.50 13.03
CA GLU A 59 -0.21 2.07 11.77
C GLU A 59 0.89 2.79 10.98
N GLN A 60 1.70 3.60 11.67
CA GLN A 60 2.79 4.37 11.07
C GLN A 60 3.86 3.45 10.49
N ASP A 61 4.28 2.43 11.25
CA ASP A 61 5.31 1.49 10.79
C ASP A 61 4.81 0.65 9.61
N ALA A 62 3.56 0.19 9.66
CA ALA A 62 2.95 -0.56 8.56
C ALA A 62 2.83 0.30 7.30
N THR A 63 2.39 1.56 7.42
CA THR A 63 2.28 2.50 6.30
C THR A 63 3.65 2.74 5.66
N ARG A 64 4.68 3.05 6.45
CA ARG A 64 6.04 3.25 5.96
C ARG A 64 6.59 1.99 5.28
N ALA A 65 6.37 0.82 5.87
CA ALA A 65 6.83 -0.44 5.32
C ALA A 65 6.15 -0.76 3.98
N LEU A 66 4.85 -0.50 3.84
CA LEU A 66 4.10 -0.75 2.60
C LEU A 66 4.52 0.18 1.46
N VAL A 67 4.72 1.47 1.74
CA VAL A 67 5.24 2.42 0.74
C VAL A 67 6.65 2.05 0.27
N ALA A 68 7.48 1.49 1.16
CA ALA A 68 8.79 0.96 0.75
C ALA A 68 8.67 -0.35 -0.05
N PHE A 69 7.75 -1.23 0.35
CA PHE A 69 7.51 -2.53 -0.26
C PHE A 69 6.96 -2.41 -1.69
N GLU A 70 5.98 -1.54 -1.93
CA GLU A 70 5.29 -1.43 -3.23
C GLU A 70 6.24 -1.11 -4.38
N ARG A 71 7.33 -0.36 -4.12
CA ARG A 71 8.33 0.01 -5.14
C ARG A 71 9.00 -1.20 -5.80
N ASN A 72 9.03 -2.34 -5.12
CA ASN A 72 9.68 -3.56 -5.57
C ASN A 72 8.71 -4.75 -5.69
N ALA A 73 7.46 -4.59 -5.26
CA ALA A 73 6.47 -5.65 -5.26
C ALA A 73 5.77 -5.76 -6.62
N LYS A 74 5.38 -6.99 -6.98
CA LYS A 74 4.40 -7.15 -8.07
C LYS A 74 3.10 -6.45 -7.67
N PRO A 75 2.39 -5.77 -8.60
CA PRO A 75 1.18 -5.01 -8.27
C PRO A 75 0.13 -5.81 -7.50
N ALA A 76 -0.18 -7.04 -7.94
CA ALA A 76 -1.13 -7.92 -7.24
C ALA A 76 -0.72 -8.23 -5.79
N THR A 77 0.58 -8.34 -5.52
CA THR A 77 1.11 -8.57 -4.18
C THR A 77 0.98 -7.32 -3.30
N ALA A 78 1.22 -6.14 -3.86
CA ALA A 78 0.98 -4.87 -3.17
C ALA A 78 -0.51 -4.71 -2.82
N VAL A 79 -1.42 -5.06 -3.73
CA VAL A 79 -2.88 -5.05 -3.46
C VAL A 79 -3.23 -5.89 -2.25
N THR A 80 -2.73 -7.14 -2.15
CA THR A 80 -2.98 -8.01 -1.00
C THR A 80 -2.50 -7.38 0.31
N ALA A 81 -1.31 -6.77 0.29
CA ALA A 81 -0.71 -6.17 1.48
C ALA A 81 -1.48 -4.90 1.92
N TYR A 82 -1.85 -4.04 0.99
CA TYR A 82 -2.67 -2.85 1.27
C TYR A 82 -4.07 -3.17 1.75
N ARG A 83 -4.73 -4.20 1.19
CA ARG A 83 -6.05 -4.65 1.68
C ARG A 83 -6.01 -5.06 3.15
N ALA A 84 -4.99 -5.81 3.56
CA ALA A 84 -4.84 -6.22 4.95
C ALA A 84 -4.60 -5.03 5.89
N ALA A 85 -3.80 -4.06 5.47
CA ALA A 85 -3.55 -2.86 6.26
C ALA A 85 -4.79 -1.95 6.36
N ARG A 86 -5.51 -1.75 5.25
CA ARG A 86 -6.74 -0.96 5.24
C ARG A 86 -7.87 -1.61 6.06
N GLN A 87 -7.91 -2.95 6.14
CA GLN A 87 -8.83 -3.64 7.04
C GLN A 87 -8.57 -3.28 8.51
N ARG A 88 -7.30 -3.13 8.91
CA ARG A 88 -6.91 -2.79 10.28
C ARG A 88 -7.00 -1.28 10.57
N TRP A 89 -6.67 -0.45 9.59
CA TRP A 89 -6.69 1.01 9.69
C TRP A 89 -7.48 1.64 8.54
N PRO A 90 -8.82 1.60 8.59
CA PRO A 90 -9.68 2.03 7.48
C PRO A 90 -9.64 3.53 7.20
N HIS A 91 -9.21 4.35 8.17
CA HIS A 91 -9.17 5.82 8.06
C HIS A 91 -7.82 6.37 7.58
N ASN A 92 -6.83 5.51 7.35
CA ASN A 92 -5.53 5.95 6.87
C ASN A 92 -5.59 6.23 5.36
N THR A 93 -5.48 7.51 5.01
CA THR A 93 -5.53 7.98 3.62
C THR A 93 -4.37 7.49 2.77
N THR A 94 -3.17 7.30 3.36
CA THR A 94 -2.00 6.80 2.63
C THR A 94 -2.21 5.35 2.22
N LEU A 95 -2.77 4.52 3.11
CA LEU A 95 -3.11 3.13 2.79
C LEU A 95 -4.25 3.04 1.76
N ALA A 96 -5.23 3.94 1.81
CA ALA A 96 -6.30 4.00 0.82
C ALA A 96 -5.77 4.39 -0.57
N MET A 97 -4.94 5.43 -0.65
CA MET A 97 -4.30 5.85 -1.90
C MET A 97 -3.36 4.77 -2.45
N GLY A 98 -2.56 4.13 -1.58
CA GLY A 98 -1.69 3.02 -1.95
C GLY A 98 -2.46 1.83 -2.52
N LEU A 99 -3.60 1.46 -1.92
CA LEU A 99 -4.48 0.42 -2.45
C LEU A 99 -5.00 0.77 -3.86
N GLY A 100 -5.50 2.00 -4.05
CA GLY A 100 -6.00 2.45 -5.36
C GLY A 100 -4.90 2.41 -6.43
N ASN A 101 -3.70 2.90 -6.09
CA ASN A 101 -2.55 2.87 -6.99
C ASN A 101 -2.11 1.44 -7.33
N ALA A 102 -2.08 0.54 -6.35
CA ALA A 102 -1.72 -0.86 -6.56
C ALA A 102 -2.75 -1.58 -7.44
N LEU A 103 -4.05 -1.32 -7.27
CA LEU A 103 -5.12 -1.86 -8.11
C LEU A 103 -5.02 -1.35 -9.56
N TYR A 104 -4.73 -0.06 -9.72
CA TYR A 104 -4.47 0.52 -11.03
C TYR A 104 -3.29 -0.17 -11.72
N ALA A 105 -2.16 -0.30 -11.01
CA ALA A 105 -0.98 -0.97 -11.53
C ALA A 105 -1.19 -2.48 -11.80
N SER A 106 -2.14 -3.14 -11.12
CA SER A 106 -2.52 -4.52 -11.42
C SER A 106 -3.52 -4.66 -12.57
N GLY A 107 -4.01 -3.53 -13.12
CA GLY A 107 -4.98 -3.51 -14.21
C GLY A 107 -6.45 -3.65 -13.78
N ASP A 108 -6.73 -3.71 -12.47
CA ASP A 108 -8.10 -3.75 -11.93
C ASP A 108 -8.66 -2.33 -11.82
N LEU A 109 -8.89 -1.72 -12.99
CA LEU A 109 -9.37 -0.34 -13.11
C LEU A 109 -10.73 -0.12 -12.41
N PRO A 110 -11.72 -1.03 -12.50
CA PRO A 110 -12.98 -0.86 -11.77
C PRO A 110 -12.79 -0.81 -10.25
N ALA A 111 -11.98 -1.71 -9.67
CA ALA A 111 -11.72 -1.69 -8.24
C ALA A 111 -10.90 -0.45 -7.82
N ALA A 112 -9.92 -0.04 -8.63
CA ALA A 112 -9.15 1.17 -8.39
C ALA A 112 -10.05 2.42 -8.38
N ALA A 113 -10.93 2.56 -9.37
CA ALA A 113 -11.90 3.65 -9.45
C ALA A 113 -12.80 3.68 -8.21
N GLN A 114 -13.30 2.53 -7.76
CA GLN A 114 -14.12 2.49 -6.55
C GLN A 114 -13.36 2.95 -5.31
N VAL A 115 -12.11 2.50 -5.13
CA VAL A 115 -11.28 2.93 -3.98
C VAL A 115 -11.03 4.44 -4.01
N PHE A 116 -10.72 5.01 -5.17
CA PHE A 116 -10.52 6.46 -5.28
C PHE A 116 -11.81 7.26 -5.10
N ARG A 117 -12.96 6.75 -5.59
CA ARG A 117 -14.27 7.35 -5.36
C ARG A 117 -14.61 7.42 -3.88
N ASP A 118 -14.46 6.30 -3.17
CA ASP A 118 -14.69 6.24 -1.72
C ASP A 118 -13.75 7.20 -0.99
N THR A 119 -12.45 7.18 -1.33
CA THR A 119 -11.43 8.02 -0.69
C THR A 119 -11.67 9.51 -0.95
N ALA A 120 -12.08 9.88 -2.15
CA ALA A 120 -12.43 11.25 -2.50
C ALA A 120 -13.65 11.73 -1.70
N ALA A 121 -14.68 10.90 -1.57
CA ALA A 121 -15.88 11.23 -0.81
C ALA A 121 -15.64 11.35 0.70
N THR A 122 -14.83 10.47 1.29
CA THR A 122 -14.62 10.45 2.75
C THR A 122 -13.52 11.40 3.22
N HIS A 123 -12.47 11.58 2.43
CA HIS A 123 -11.27 12.32 2.84
C HIS A 123 -11.02 13.60 2.05
N GLN A 124 -11.81 13.89 1.01
CA GLN A 124 -11.72 15.11 0.20
C GLN A 124 -10.28 15.38 -0.29
N LEU A 125 -9.65 14.35 -0.86
CA LEU A 125 -8.28 14.44 -1.37
C LEU A 125 -8.29 14.75 -2.87
N ALA A 126 -7.71 15.89 -3.27
CA ALA A 126 -7.55 16.26 -4.67
C ALA A 126 -6.83 15.18 -5.51
N ALA A 127 -5.86 14.48 -4.91
CA ALA A 127 -5.16 13.37 -5.57
C ALA A 127 -6.08 12.19 -5.89
N ALA A 128 -7.03 11.86 -5.00
CA ALA A 128 -8.00 10.79 -5.23
C ALA A 128 -8.97 11.16 -6.36
N TYR A 129 -9.45 12.41 -6.38
CA TYR A 129 -10.27 12.94 -7.47
C TYR A 129 -9.55 12.87 -8.83
N ASN A 130 -8.28 13.30 -8.88
CA ASN A 130 -7.50 13.25 -10.12
C ASN A 130 -7.29 11.81 -10.62
N ASN A 131 -6.97 10.88 -9.71
CA ASN A 131 -6.78 9.47 -10.06
C ASN A 131 -8.08 8.83 -10.56
N LEU A 132 -9.22 9.14 -9.91
CA LEU A 132 -10.54 8.70 -10.38
C LEU A 132 -10.84 9.24 -11.77
N ALA A 133 -10.63 10.55 -12.00
CA ALA A 133 -10.87 11.19 -13.29
C ALA A 133 -10.06 10.54 -14.42
N ARG A 134 -8.77 10.26 -14.18
CA ARG A 134 -7.90 9.60 -15.16
C ARG A 134 -8.36 8.18 -15.49
N ILE A 135 -8.81 7.41 -14.49
CA ILE A 135 -9.31 6.05 -14.73
C ILE A 135 -10.61 6.09 -15.55
N LEU A 136 -11.53 6.99 -15.19
CA LEU A 136 -12.80 7.15 -15.92
C LEU A 136 -12.55 7.61 -17.36
N LEU A 137 -11.61 8.51 -17.58
CA LEU A 137 -11.19 8.92 -18.93
C LEU A 137 -10.64 7.73 -19.73
N GLN A 138 -9.76 6.92 -19.12
CA GLN A 138 -9.22 5.71 -19.76
C GLN A 138 -10.31 4.68 -20.12
N GLN A 139 -11.42 4.67 -19.38
CA GLN A 139 -12.59 3.83 -19.65
C GLN A 139 -13.58 4.48 -20.65
N GLY A 140 -13.31 5.69 -21.13
CA GLY A 140 -14.19 6.42 -22.05
C GLY A 140 -15.38 7.12 -21.38
N HIS A 141 -15.45 7.11 -20.05
CA HIS A 141 -16.54 7.72 -19.29
C HIS A 141 -16.27 9.22 -19.08
N THR A 142 -16.23 9.99 -20.17
CA THR A 142 -15.79 11.39 -20.19
C THR A 142 -16.62 12.31 -19.29
N THR A 143 -17.94 12.12 -19.21
CA THR A 143 -18.82 12.90 -18.32
C THR A 143 -18.47 12.69 -16.84
N GLU A 144 -18.33 11.45 -16.39
CA GLU A 144 -17.97 11.14 -15.01
C GLU A 144 -16.53 11.59 -14.70
N ALA A 145 -15.62 11.45 -15.67
CA ALA A 145 -14.24 11.90 -15.55
C ALA A 145 -14.17 13.41 -15.28
N ARG A 146 -14.95 14.21 -16.02
CA ARG A 146 -15.04 15.66 -15.83
C ARG A 146 -15.53 16.00 -14.42
N GLN A 147 -16.63 15.38 -13.98
CA GLN A 147 -17.19 15.60 -12.63
C GLN A 147 -16.17 15.30 -11.53
N ALA A 148 -15.40 14.21 -11.67
CA ALA A 148 -14.35 13.87 -10.72
C ALA A 148 -13.23 14.90 -10.71
N ALA A 149 -12.73 15.35 -11.87
CA ALA A 149 -11.65 16.33 -11.93
C ALA A 149 -12.09 17.71 -11.39
N GLU A 150 -13.31 18.16 -11.71
CA GLU A 150 -13.88 19.40 -11.17
C GLU A 150 -14.04 19.33 -9.64
N GLY A 151 -14.49 18.19 -9.10
CA GLY A 151 -14.57 17.96 -7.66
C GLY A 151 -13.19 18.09 -6.97
N GLY A 152 -12.12 17.65 -7.64
CA GLY A 152 -10.75 17.81 -7.15
C GLY A 152 -10.21 19.24 -7.21
N LEU A 153 -10.65 20.05 -8.18
CA LEU A 153 -10.11 21.41 -8.41
C LEU A 153 -10.32 22.36 -7.23
N ALA A 154 -11.44 22.22 -6.52
CA ALA A 154 -11.74 23.01 -5.32
C ALA A 154 -10.74 22.75 -4.19
N LEU A 155 -10.12 21.57 -4.19
CA LEU A 155 -9.23 21.06 -3.14
C LEU A 155 -7.75 21.08 -3.57
N ALA A 156 -7.47 21.55 -4.79
CA ALA A 156 -6.30 21.11 -5.54
C ALA A 156 -4.97 21.60 -5.00
N GLY A 157 -4.89 22.77 -4.37
CA GLY A 157 -3.61 23.34 -3.90
C GLY A 157 -2.50 23.19 -4.96
N PRO A 158 -1.37 22.52 -4.67
CA PRO A 158 -0.31 22.24 -5.64
C PRO A 158 -0.71 21.37 -6.84
N LEU A 159 -1.72 20.51 -6.71
CA LEU A 159 -2.23 19.64 -7.78
C LEU A 159 -3.13 20.37 -8.79
N ARG A 160 -3.36 21.68 -8.63
CA ARG A 160 -4.26 22.43 -9.51
C ARG A 160 -3.85 22.32 -10.98
N ALA A 161 -2.56 22.45 -11.28
CA ALA A 161 -2.06 22.32 -12.66
C ALA A 161 -2.37 20.92 -13.23
N THR A 162 -2.06 19.86 -12.48
CA THR A 162 -2.33 18.47 -12.90
C THR A 162 -3.81 18.22 -13.16
N LEU A 163 -4.71 18.75 -12.32
CA LEU A 163 -6.15 18.60 -12.53
C LEU A 163 -6.67 19.37 -13.75
N LEU A 164 -6.12 20.56 -14.01
CA LEU A 164 -6.42 21.32 -15.23
C LEU A 164 -5.92 20.57 -16.48
N ASP A 165 -4.77 19.92 -16.41
CA ASP A 165 -4.25 19.08 -17.49
C ASP A 165 -5.18 17.90 -17.77
N THR A 166 -5.60 17.18 -16.72
CA THR A 166 -6.58 16.09 -16.84
C THR A 166 -7.89 16.57 -17.46
N LEU A 167 -8.39 17.76 -17.13
CA LEU A 167 -9.61 18.32 -17.73
C LEU A 167 -9.44 18.61 -19.23
N ARG A 168 -8.28 19.14 -19.64
CA ARG A 168 -7.97 19.37 -21.05
C ARG A 168 -7.95 18.05 -21.83
N ASP A 169 -7.38 16.99 -21.26
CA ASP A 169 -7.39 15.66 -21.88
C ASP A 169 -8.82 15.12 -22.02
N ILE A 170 -9.68 15.32 -21.02
CA ILE A 170 -11.10 14.94 -21.05
C ILE A 170 -11.85 15.69 -22.16
N GLU A 171 -11.59 16.99 -22.32
CA GLU A 171 -12.21 17.84 -23.35
C GLU A 171 -11.85 17.38 -24.76
N GLN A 172 -10.58 17.04 -24.99
CA GLN A 172 -10.12 16.52 -26.26
C GLN A 172 -10.78 15.17 -26.59
N ALA A 173 -10.92 14.28 -25.60
CA ALA A 173 -11.57 12.99 -25.79
C ALA A 173 -13.10 13.09 -25.99
N ALA A 174 -13.74 14.13 -25.45
CA ALA A 174 -15.18 14.36 -25.59
C ALA A 174 -15.57 15.03 -26.91
N THR A 175 -14.61 15.65 -27.61
CA THR A 175 -14.85 16.29 -28.91
C THR A 175 -14.88 15.21 -30.00
N PRO A 176 -15.96 15.06 -30.78
CA PRO A 176 -15.96 14.13 -31.91
C PRO A 176 -14.83 14.50 -32.87
N GLN A 177 -14.03 13.53 -33.30
CA GLN A 177 -13.11 13.75 -34.43
C GLN A 177 -13.95 14.04 -35.67
N SER A 178 -14.14 15.32 -35.95
CA SER A 178 -14.69 15.79 -37.22
C SER A 178 -13.65 15.56 -38.31
N GLY A 179 -13.70 14.38 -38.94
CA GLY A 179 -13.22 14.16 -40.30
C GLY A 179 -11.79 13.65 -40.47
N SER A 180 -11.69 12.48 -41.10
CA SER A 180 -10.97 12.25 -42.37
C SER A 180 -11.61 11.08 -43.09
#